data_AF-A0A7U9RCQ2-F1
#
_entry.id   AF-A0A7U9RCQ2-F1
#
_cell.length_a   1.000
_cell.length_b   1.000
_cell.length_c   1.000
_cell.angle_alpha   90.00
_cell.angle_beta   90.00
_cell.angle_gamma   90.00
#
_symmetry.space_group_name_H-M   'P 1'
#
loop_
_entity.id
_entity.type
_entity.pdbx_description
1 polymer ?
#
loop_
_entity_poly.entity_id
_entity_poly.type
_entity_poly.pdbx_seq_one_letter_code
_entity_poly.pdbx_strand_id
1 'polypeptide(L)'
;MYINNDIDYLKYLKDKKIVIWGAGQNGKIGFSKINGKLSNVIAFCDNDERKQRELFCGLKVISFEELCRMNDSELMIVICSNFEREIKQQLLNENIYNFISVSQIDFGGGEEYYDEQYFEWQKRMGEFGGKIKAGIFRPYINKDMKVVEFGCGGGYLLNNIEAKEKIGIEINDTARESAEKSGIKSVKYISELPDDFADIIISTSVLEHVENPLGVLRELHSKLKSGGRIVFHVPNESCDTEYQRSDINNHLYTWNCLTLGNLFKAAGYFVHSVKKIQEVWPKHFYDIESEISPQLFEAVCEIGGKAFNENRCIIVAYK
;
A
#
# COMPACT_ATOMS: atom_id res chain seq x y z
N MET A 1 -13.03 -1.18 -11.62
CA MET A 1 -12.24 -1.07 -12.88
C MET A 1 -12.08 0.40 -13.25
N TYR A 2 -10.85 0.93 -13.18
CA TYR A 2 -10.57 2.33 -13.49
C TYR A 2 -10.86 2.65 -14.96
N ILE A 3 -11.60 3.74 -15.21
CA ILE A 3 -11.79 4.28 -16.55
C ILE A 3 -10.82 5.47 -16.69
N ASN A 4 -9.56 5.17 -17.01
CA ASN A 4 -8.56 6.19 -17.34
C ASN A 4 -8.32 6.18 -18.86
N ASN A 5 -8.45 7.34 -19.52
CA ASN A 5 -8.22 7.51 -20.95
C ASN A 5 -6.83 8.08 -21.28
N ASP A 6 -5.97 8.25 -20.27
CA ASP A 6 -4.57 8.63 -20.47
C ASP A 6 -3.82 7.56 -21.29
N ILE A 7 -2.70 7.97 -21.91
CA ILE A 7 -1.80 7.01 -22.57
C ILE A 7 -1.30 6.02 -21.52
N ASP A 8 -1.64 4.74 -21.70
CA ASP A 8 -1.08 3.64 -20.93
C ASP A 8 0.40 3.46 -21.33
N TYR A 9 1.27 4.18 -20.63
CA TYR A 9 2.70 4.12 -20.88
C TYR A 9 3.29 2.75 -20.58
N LEU A 10 2.74 1.96 -19.64
CA LEU A 10 3.22 0.59 -19.41
C LEU A 10 3.00 -0.28 -20.64
N LYS A 11 1.79 -0.22 -21.21
CA LYS A 11 1.47 -0.94 -22.45
C LYS A 11 2.29 -0.43 -23.62
N TYR A 12 2.44 0.89 -23.76
CA TYR A 12 3.25 1.49 -24.82
C TYR A 12 4.73 1.10 -24.72
N LEU A 13 5.29 1.05 -23.50
CA LEU A 13 6.68 0.71 -23.24
C LEU A 13 6.99 -0.77 -23.49
N LYS A 14 5.99 -1.66 -23.48
CA LYS A 14 6.19 -3.12 -23.65
C LYS A 14 6.91 -3.49 -24.94
N ASP A 15 6.68 -2.72 -26.00
CA ASP A 15 7.26 -2.97 -27.33
C ASP A 15 8.47 -2.07 -27.63
N LYS A 16 9.03 -1.37 -26.63
CA LYS A 16 10.17 -0.45 -26.77
C LYS A 16 11.44 -0.97 -26.10
N LYS A 17 12.60 -0.48 -26.48
CA LYS A 17 13.84 -0.62 -25.69
C LYS A 17 13.87 0.52 -24.68
N ILE A 18 14.09 0.22 -23.40
CA ILE A 18 14.02 1.25 -22.36
C ILE A 18 15.41 1.62 -21.86
N VAL A 19 15.73 2.91 -21.85
CA VAL A 19 16.86 3.46 -21.11
C VAL A 19 16.33 4.29 -19.95
N ILE A 20 16.80 4.00 -18.73
CA ILE A 20 16.44 4.79 -17.55
C ILE A 20 17.46 5.90 -17.35
N TRP A 21 17.04 7.16 -17.42
CA TRP A 21 17.93 8.29 -17.14
C TRP A 21 17.95 8.60 -15.63
N GLY A 22 19.13 8.42 -15.03
CA GLY A 22 19.44 8.69 -13.63
C GLY A 22 19.86 7.43 -12.90
N ALA A 23 21.15 7.16 -12.78
CA ALA A 23 21.70 6.03 -12.03
C ALA A 23 21.87 6.42 -10.54
N GLY A 24 20.77 6.75 -9.89
CA GLY A 24 20.72 7.13 -8.47
C GLY A 24 19.63 6.39 -7.71
N GLN A 25 19.28 6.86 -6.52
CA GLN A 25 18.22 6.24 -5.73
C GLN A 25 16.87 6.19 -6.47
N ASN A 26 16.48 7.30 -7.12
CA ASN A 26 15.26 7.36 -7.94
C ASN A 26 15.34 6.41 -9.15
N GLY A 27 16.51 6.30 -9.77
CA GLY A 27 16.80 5.32 -10.82
C GLY A 27 16.58 3.89 -10.40
N LYS A 28 17.10 3.52 -9.22
CA LYS A 28 16.94 2.18 -8.65
C LYS A 28 15.46 1.85 -8.38
N ILE A 29 14.71 2.81 -7.83
CA ILE A 29 13.28 2.67 -7.58
C ILE A 29 12.51 2.53 -8.90
N GLY A 30 12.75 3.43 -9.86
CA GLY A 30 12.12 3.38 -11.18
C GLY A 30 12.42 2.08 -11.93
N PHE A 31 13.67 1.62 -11.88
CA PHE A 31 14.07 0.33 -12.44
C PHE A 31 13.34 -0.83 -11.80
N SER A 32 13.24 -0.88 -10.47
CA SER A 32 12.50 -1.96 -9.79
C SER A 32 11.03 -2.00 -10.23
N LYS A 33 10.37 -0.84 -10.36
CA LYS A 33 8.97 -0.75 -10.80
C LYS A 33 8.78 -1.17 -12.26
N ILE A 34 9.62 -0.65 -13.16
CA ILE A 34 9.56 -0.95 -14.60
C ILE A 34 9.95 -2.40 -14.85
N ASN A 35 11.09 -2.84 -14.31
CA ASN A 35 11.62 -4.18 -14.52
C ASN A 35 10.77 -5.28 -13.86
N GLY A 36 9.97 -4.93 -12.85
CA GLY A 36 8.99 -5.83 -12.25
C GLY A 36 7.78 -6.13 -13.14
N LYS A 37 7.52 -5.30 -14.16
CA LYS A 37 6.39 -5.46 -15.10
C LYS A 37 6.85 -5.68 -16.55
N LEU A 38 8.03 -5.21 -16.93
CA LEU A 38 8.61 -5.25 -18.27
C LEU A 38 10.06 -5.75 -18.23
N SER A 39 10.53 -6.49 -19.25
CA SER A 39 11.88 -7.09 -19.27
C SER A 39 12.83 -6.47 -20.30
N ASN A 40 12.51 -5.28 -20.79
CA ASN A 40 13.13 -4.61 -21.94
C ASN A 40 13.95 -3.35 -21.55
N VAL A 41 14.33 -3.21 -20.28
CA VAL A 41 15.29 -2.19 -19.85
C VAL A 41 16.70 -2.64 -20.22
N ILE A 42 17.38 -1.85 -21.05
CA ILE A 42 18.66 -2.25 -21.64
C ILE A 42 19.87 -1.53 -21.03
N ALA A 43 19.68 -0.34 -20.46
CA ALA A 43 20.74 0.46 -19.86
C ALA A 43 20.20 1.55 -18.93
N PHE A 44 21.09 2.11 -18.10
CA PHE A 44 20.89 3.41 -17.47
C PHE A 44 21.69 4.47 -18.23
N CYS A 45 21.27 5.73 -18.17
CA CYS A 45 22.05 6.89 -18.62
C CYS A 45 22.27 7.85 -17.44
N ASP A 46 23.47 8.38 -17.27
CA ASP A 46 23.77 9.39 -16.24
C ASP A 46 24.93 10.28 -16.68
N ASN A 47 24.87 11.57 -16.36
CA ASN A 47 25.94 12.53 -16.71
C ASN A 47 27.16 12.41 -15.78
N ASP A 48 27.05 11.72 -14.65
CA ASP A 48 28.18 11.48 -13.74
C ASP A 48 29.10 10.38 -14.30
N GLU A 49 30.26 10.77 -14.83
CA GLU A 49 31.28 9.87 -15.38
C GLU A 49 31.71 8.76 -14.41
N ARG A 50 31.62 8.98 -13.09
CA ARG A 50 32.01 7.96 -12.11
C ARG A 50 31.05 6.77 -12.16
N LYS A 51 29.76 7.04 -12.37
CA LYS A 51 28.72 6.00 -12.44
C LYS A 51 28.79 5.20 -13.74
N GLN A 52 29.30 5.80 -14.82
CA GLN A 52 29.45 5.17 -16.13
C GLN A 52 30.50 4.04 -16.16
N ARG A 53 31.33 3.94 -15.11
CA ARG A 53 32.42 2.95 -15.02
C ARG A 53 31.98 1.62 -14.41
N GLU A 54 30.80 1.56 -13.80
CA GLU A 54 30.30 0.39 -13.08
C GLU A 54 28.92 -0.03 -13.60
N LEU A 55 28.50 -1.24 -13.23
CA LEU A 55 27.13 -1.69 -13.44
C LEU A 55 26.22 -1.13 -12.35
N PHE A 56 25.03 -0.68 -12.73
CA PHE A 56 23.99 -0.25 -11.82
C PHE A 56 22.75 -1.14 -12.00
N CYS A 57 22.30 -1.77 -10.92
CA CYS A 57 21.25 -2.80 -10.96
C CYS A 57 21.51 -3.92 -12.00
N GLY A 58 22.79 -4.25 -12.24
CA GLY A 58 23.20 -5.27 -13.22
C GLY A 58 23.27 -4.79 -14.67
N LEU A 59 22.93 -3.52 -14.96
CA LEU A 59 22.97 -2.93 -16.29
C LEU A 59 24.07 -1.89 -16.43
N LYS A 60 24.56 -1.67 -17.65
CA LYS A 60 25.56 -0.61 -17.93
C LYS A 60 24.94 0.77 -17.72
N VAL A 61 25.71 1.70 -17.16
CA VAL A 61 25.40 3.13 -17.17
C VAL A 61 26.15 3.77 -18.34
N ILE A 62 25.43 4.28 -19.34
CA ILE A 62 25.99 4.91 -20.53
C ILE A 62 26.09 6.43 -20.36
N SER A 63 26.98 7.06 -21.13
CA SER A 63 27.05 8.52 -21.22
C SER A 63 25.91 9.09 -22.08
N PHE A 64 25.70 10.41 -21.99
CA PHE A 64 24.74 11.09 -22.85
C PHE A 64 25.11 10.98 -24.34
N GLU A 65 26.39 11.05 -24.68
CA GLU A 65 26.87 10.89 -26.06
C GLU A 65 26.60 9.49 -26.59
N GLU A 66 26.78 8.45 -25.75
CA GLU A 66 26.42 7.08 -26.10
C GLU A 66 24.90 6.95 -26.31
N LEU A 67 24.10 7.55 -25.43
CA LEU A 67 22.64 7.59 -25.57
C LEU A 67 22.22 8.23 -26.90
N CYS A 68 22.80 9.38 -27.26
CA CYS A 68 22.51 10.07 -28.52
C CYS A 68 22.84 9.20 -29.74
N ARG A 69 23.95 8.46 -29.71
CA ARG A 69 24.37 7.58 -30.83
C ARG A 69 23.46 6.37 -31.00
N MET A 70 22.89 5.85 -29.91
CA MET A 70 22.04 4.66 -29.96
C MET A 70 20.54 4.99 -30.03
N ASN A 71 20.16 6.28 -29.95
CA ASN A 71 18.77 6.69 -29.97
C ASN A 71 18.13 6.40 -31.33
N ASP A 72 17.05 5.62 -31.32
CA ASP A 72 16.27 5.27 -32.51
C ASP A 72 14.76 5.33 -32.19
N SER A 73 13.90 5.04 -33.17
CA SER A 73 12.43 5.05 -32.99
C SER A 73 11.90 3.94 -32.07
N GLU A 74 12.72 2.94 -31.77
CA GLU A 74 12.38 1.83 -30.87
C GLU A 74 12.84 2.08 -29.44
N LEU A 75 13.71 3.05 -29.22
CA LEU A 75 14.16 3.44 -27.90
C LEU A 75 13.15 4.37 -27.22
N MET A 76 13.00 4.22 -25.91
CA MET A 76 12.24 5.11 -25.06
C MET A 76 13.04 5.44 -23.81
N ILE A 77 13.13 6.73 -23.48
CA ILE A 77 13.90 7.22 -22.34
C ILE A 77 12.94 7.49 -21.19
N VAL A 78 13.17 6.87 -20.04
CA VAL A 78 12.37 7.09 -18.83
C VAL A 78 13.22 7.84 -17.81
N ILE A 79 12.85 9.08 -17.51
CA ILE A 79 13.59 9.95 -16.60
C ILE A 79 13.21 9.62 -15.14
N CYS A 80 14.23 9.21 -14.37
CA CYS A 80 14.14 8.80 -12.96
C CYS A 80 15.17 9.61 -12.13
N SER A 81 15.06 10.94 -12.11
CA SER A 81 16.04 11.83 -11.49
C SER A 81 15.39 13.09 -10.92
N ASN A 82 15.99 13.65 -9.86
CA ASN A 82 15.59 14.96 -9.32
C ASN A 82 15.95 16.13 -10.25
N PHE A 83 16.83 15.91 -11.23
CA PHE A 83 17.24 16.90 -12.24
C PHE A 83 16.41 16.78 -13.52
N GLU A 84 15.13 16.45 -13.39
CA GLU A 84 14.26 16.16 -14.53
C GLU A 84 14.22 17.31 -15.54
N ARG A 85 14.16 18.56 -15.04
CA ARG A 85 14.07 19.75 -15.90
C ARG A 85 15.33 19.93 -16.76
N GLU A 86 16.49 19.75 -16.16
CA GLU A 86 17.79 19.85 -16.83
C GLU A 86 17.97 18.74 -17.85
N ILE A 87 17.59 17.51 -17.48
CA ILE A 87 17.65 16.33 -18.37
C ILE A 87 16.73 16.54 -19.59
N LYS A 88 15.49 16.98 -19.37
CA LYS A 88 14.56 17.31 -20.46
C LYS A 88 15.14 18.37 -21.39
N GLN A 89 15.72 19.44 -20.85
CA GLN A 89 16.34 20.47 -21.67
C GLN A 89 17.53 19.94 -22.49
N GLN A 90 18.37 19.08 -21.89
CA GLN A 90 19.50 18.45 -22.56
C GLN A 90 19.05 17.56 -23.73
N LEU A 91 18.02 16.74 -23.52
CA LEU A 91 17.40 15.91 -24.57
C LEU A 91 16.85 16.76 -25.72
N LEU A 92 16.10 17.81 -25.39
CA LEU A 92 15.49 18.70 -26.37
C LEU A 92 16.53 19.47 -27.19
N ASN A 93 17.66 19.86 -26.60
CA ASN A 93 18.75 20.54 -27.30
C ASN A 93 19.39 19.65 -28.39
N GLU A 94 19.38 18.32 -28.20
CA GLU A 94 19.82 17.34 -29.21
C GLU A 94 18.68 16.83 -30.11
N ASN A 95 17.50 17.47 -30.07
CA ASN A 95 16.30 17.08 -30.83
C ASN A 95 15.80 15.66 -30.53
N ILE A 96 15.95 15.19 -29.29
CA ILE A 96 15.44 13.91 -28.80
C ILE A 96 14.09 14.13 -28.13
N TYR A 97 13.04 13.43 -28.58
CA TYR A 97 11.65 13.63 -28.10
C TYR A 97 10.99 12.36 -27.54
N ASN A 98 11.62 11.20 -27.70
CA ASN A 98 11.18 9.91 -27.18
C ASN A 98 11.58 9.75 -25.70
N PHE A 99 11.15 10.69 -24.86
CA PHE A 99 11.34 10.64 -23.41
C PHE A 99 10.03 10.88 -22.64
N ILE A 100 9.90 10.25 -21.47
CA ILE A 100 8.85 10.51 -20.48
C ILE A 100 9.46 10.55 -19.08
N SER A 101 8.77 11.19 -18.15
CA SER A 101 9.09 11.08 -16.73
C SER A 101 8.47 9.83 -16.15
N VAL A 102 9.14 9.18 -15.20
CA VAL A 102 8.57 8.01 -14.49
C VAL A 102 7.24 8.33 -13.80
N SER A 103 7.03 9.59 -13.39
CA SER A 103 5.78 10.10 -12.82
C SER A 103 4.60 10.15 -13.79
N GLN A 104 4.83 9.96 -15.10
CA GLN A 104 3.79 9.82 -16.11
C GLN A 104 3.32 8.37 -16.27
N ILE A 105 4.09 7.40 -15.77
CA ILE A 105 3.76 5.98 -15.86
C ILE A 105 2.81 5.64 -14.72
N ASP A 106 1.59 5.23 -15.07
CA ASP A 106 0.67 4.61 -14.12
C ASP A 106 1.12 3.15 -13.92
N PHE A 107 1.51 2.80 -12.70
CA PHE A 107 1.90 1.43 -12.35
C PHE A 107 0.72 0.60 -11.83
N GLY A 108 -0.50 1.15 -11.90
CA GLY A 108 -1.77 0.49 -11.61
C GLY A 108 -2.44 0.95 -10.30
N GLY A 109 -3.68 0.46 -10.14
CA GLY A 109 -4.55 0.57 -8.96
C GLY A 109 -5.76 -0.39 -9.11
N GLY A 110 -6.46 -0.74 -8.02
CA GLY A 110 -7.62 -1.64 -8.03
C GLY A 110 -7.33 -3.07 -7.56
N GLU A 111 -8.28 -4.01 -7.67
CA GLU A 111 -8.11 -5.38 -7.14
C GLU A 111 -6.90 -6.11 -7.76
N GLU A 112 -6.61 -5.89 -9.04
CA GLU A 112 -5.45 -6.47 -9.74
C GLU A 112 -4.11 -5.85 -9.32
N TYR A 113 -4.11 -4.69 -8.66
CA TYR A 113 -2.90 -4.03 -8.17
C TYR A 113 -2.36 -4.67 -6.89
N TYR A 114 -3.25 -5.20 -6.04
CA TYR A 114 -2.88 -5.90 -4.81
C TYR A 114 -2.47 -7.35 -5.11
N ASP A 115 -1.49 -7.51 -5.99
CA ASP A 115 -0.93 -8.79 -6.47
C ASP A 115 0.18 -9.34 -5.55
N GLU A 116 0.84 -10.41 -5.98
CA GLU A 116 1.97 -11.02 -5.26
C GLU A 116 3.10 -10.02 -4.96
N GLN A 117 3.41 -9.10 -5.89
CA GLN A 117 4.49 -8.12 -5.70
C GLN A 117 4.14 -7.11 -4.61
N TYR A 118 2.88 -6.66 -4.58
CA TYR A 118 2.39 -5.80 -3.50
C TYR A 118 2.48 -6.50 -2.14
N PHE A 119 2.06 -7.77 -2.08
CA PHE A 119 2.13 -8.55 -0.84
C PHE A 119 3.57 -8.70 -0.34
N GLU A 120 4.52 -9.02 -1.22
CA GLU A 120 5.93 -9.14 -0.82
C GLU A 120 6.53 -7.81 -0.31
N TRP A 121 6.12 -6.67 -0.88
CA TRP A 121 6.49 -5.36 -0.34
C TRP A 121 5.87 -5.11 1.06
N GLN A 122 4.60 -5.44 1.24
CA GLN A 122 3.85 -5.19 2.48
C GLN A 122 4.27 -6.14 3.61
N LYS A 123 4.64 -7.37 3.30
CA LYS A 123 4.86 -8.50 4.24
C LYS A 123 5.65 -8.13 5.48
N ARG A 124 6.81 -7.49 5.31
CA ARG A 124 7.67 -7.09 6.44
C ARG A 124 6.95 -6.09 7.36
N MET A 125 6.27 -5.10 6.78
CA MET A 125 5.46 -4.14 7.54
C MET A 125 4.26 -4.81 8.19
N GLY A 126 3.65 -5.80 7.53
CA GLY A 126 2.55 -6.61 8.05
C GLY A 126 2.93 -7.42 9.29
N GLU A 127 4.08 -8.09 9.29
CA GLU A 127 4.56 -8.89 10.42
C GLU A 127 4.75 -8.05 11.70
N PHE A 128 5.45 -6.91 11.58
CA PHE A 128 5.62 -5.99 12.69
C PHE A 128 4.30 -5.31 13.07
N GLY A 129 3.56 -4.84 12.07
CA GLY A 129 2.30 -4.14 12.25
C GLY A 129 1.24 -4.98 12.92
N GLY A 130 1.12 -6.26 12.58
CA GLY A 130 0.18 -7.18 13.22
C GLY A 130 0.37 -7.28 14.72
N LYS A 131 1.63 -7.31 15.20
CA LYS A 131 1.97 -7.34 16.63
C LYS A 131 1.52 -6.05 17.34
N ILE A 132 1.85 -4.89 16.78
CA ILE A 132 1.53 -3.59 17.38
C ILE A 132 0.02 -3.33 17.33
N LYS A 133 -0.60 -3.51 16.16
CA LYS A 133 -2.02 -3.25 15.93
C LYS A 133 -2.93 -4.19 16.72
N ALA A 134 -2.47 -5.38 17.11
CA ALA A 134 -3.23 -6.24 18.01
C ALA A 134 -3.60 -5.55 19.33
N GLY A 135 -2.73 -4.66 19.85
CA GLY A 135 -3.00 -3.85 21.03
C GLY A 135 -4.28 -3.00 20.91
N ILE A 136 -4.56 -2.47 19.72
CA ILE A 136 -5.74 -1.64 19.44
C ILE A 136 -7.03 -2.46 19.57
N PHE A 137 -7.00 -3.73 19.15
CA PHE A 137 -8.20 -4.58 19.08
C PHE A 137 -8.42 -5.44 20.33
N ARG A 138 -7.36 -5.76 21.09
CA ARG A 138 -7.42 -6.59 22.31
C ARG A 138 -8.50 -6.17 23.31
N PRO A 139 -8.75 -4.88 23.59
CA PRO A 139 -9.83 -4.46 24.51
C PRO A 139 -11.24 -4.89 24.05
N TYR A 140 -11.40 -5.25 22.77
CA TYR A 140 -12.66 -5.65 22.16
C TYR A 140 -12.76 -7.15 21.88
N ILE A 141 -11.76 -7.95 22.25
CA ILE A 141 -11.71 -9.37 21.92
C ILE A 141 -11.51 -10.19 23.19
N ASN A 142 -12.22 -11.31 23.31
CA ASN A 142 -11.93 -12.32 24.31
C ASN A 142 -11.77 -13.70 23.66
N LYS A 143 -11.20 -14.65 24.42
CA LYS A 143 -10.85 -15.99 23.94
C LYS A 143 -12.02 -16.84 23.44
N ASP A 144 -13.27 -16.49 23.77
CA ASP A 144 -14.46 -17.27 23.40
C ASP A 144 -15.13 -16.75 22.12
N MET A 145 -14.68 -15.61 21.59
CA MET A 145 -15.23 -14.96 20.40
C MET A 145 -14.77 -15.61 19.10
N LYS A 146 -15.63 -15.53 18.08
CA LYS A 146 -15.28 -15.71 16.67
C LYS A 146 -14.89 -14.36 16.07
N VAL A 147 -13.62 -14.21 15.71
CA VAL A 147 -13.04 -12.98 15.17
C VAL A 147 -12.86 -13.13 13.67
N VAL A 148 -13.36 -12.16 12.92
CA VAL A 148 -13.12 -12.03 11.50
C VAL A 148 -12.26 -10.79 11.23
N GLU A 149 -11.19 -10.91 10.44
CA GLU A 149 -10.41 -9.77 9.96
C GLU A 149 -10.73 -9.51 8.49
N PHE A 150 -11.18 -8.30 8.15
CA PHE A 150 -11.38 -7.87 6.76
C PHE A 150 -10.09 -7.24 6.22
N GLY A 151 -9.54 -7.84 5.16
CA GLY A 151 -8.21 -7.56 4.58
C GLY A 151 -7.09 -8.05 5.49
N CYS A 152 -7.02 -9.36 5.72
CA CYS A 152 -6.10 -9.93 6.71
C CYS A 152 -4.64 -10.03 6.25
N GLY A 153 -4.36 -9.81 4.96
CA GLY A 153 -3.05 -10.09 4.37
C GLY A 153 -2.56 -11.49 4.73
N GLY A 154 -1.32 -11.59 5.20
CA GLY A 154 -0.71 -12.85 5.66
C GLY A 154 -1.19 -13.35 7.04
N GLY A 155 -2.28 -12.82 7.59
CA GLY A 155 -2.84 -13.22 8.88
C GLY A 155 -2.07 -12.72 10.10
N TYR A 156 -1.20 -11.72 9.93
CA TYR A 156 -0.26 -11.25 10.96
C TYR A 156 -0.95 -10.69 12.20
N LEU A 157 -2.05 -9.95 12.04
CA LEU A 157 -2.81 -9.42 13.15
C LEU A 157 -3.53 -10.54 13.91
N LEU A 158 -4.23 -11.43 13.20
CA LEU A 158 -4.91 -12.58 13.79
C LEU A 158 -3.95 -13.52 14.53
N ASN A 159 -2.70 -13.65 14.10
CA ASN A 159 -1.68 -14.42 14.84
C ASN A 159 -1.39 -13.86 16.24
N ASN A 160 -1.59 -12.55 16.45
CA ASN A 160 -1.35 -11.87 17.72
C ASN A 160 -2.61 -11.70 18.58
N ILE A 161 -3.71 -12.37 18.19
CA ILE A 161 -5.01 -12.36 18.85
C ILE A 161 -5.36 -13.77 19.35
N GLU A 162 -5.82 -13.83 20.61
CA GLU A 162 -6.39 -15.03 21.22
C GLU A 162 -7.92 -15.00 21.08
N ALA A 163 -8.47 -16.00 20.40
CA ALA A 163 -9.89 -16.12 20.11
C ALA A 163 -10.25 -17.59 19.86
N LYS A 164 -11.53 -17.94 19.97
CA LYS A 164 -12.04 -19.30 19.77
C LYS A 164 -11.92 -19.72 18.32
N GLU A 165 -12.20 -18.79 17.42
CA GLU A 165 -12.12 -18.98 15.98
C GLU A 165 -11.64 -17.68 15.33
N LYS A 166 -10.74 -17.81 14.35
CA LYS A 166 -10.12 -16.70 13.63
C LYS A 166 -10.22 -16.97 12.14
N ILE A 167 -10.84 -16.05 11.40
CA ILE A 167 -10.95 -16.14 9.94
C ILE A 167 -10.57 -14.80 9.33
N GLY A 168 -9.69 -14.82 8.32
CA GLY A 168 -9.40 -13.66 7.50
C GLY A 168 -10.23 -13.61 6.21
N ILE A 169 -10.53 -12.43 5.72
CA ILE A 169 -11.05 -12.19 4.37
C ILE A 169 -9.93 -11.49 3.61
N GLU A 170 -9.44 -12.08 2.53
CA GLU A 170 -8.30 -11.53 1.78
C GLU A 170 -8.39 -11.92 0.30
N ILE A 171 -8.39 -10.94 -0.59
CA ILE A 171 -8.55 -11.18 -2.03
C ILE A 171 -7.28 -11.75 -2.68
N ASN A 172 -6.10 -11.44 -2.12
CA ASN A 172 -4.80 -11.87 -2.63
C ASN A 172 -4.50 -13.33 -2.29
N ASP A 173 -4.34 -14.16 -3.32
CA ASP A 173 -4.15 -15.59 -3.19
C ASP A 173 -2.83 -15.94 -2.45
N THR A 174 -1.73 -15.25 -2.78
CA THR A 174 -0.42 -15.43 -2.11
C THR A 174 -0.46 -15.07 -0.62
N ALA A 175 -1.17 -13.99 -0.27
CA ALA A 175 -1.35 -13.57 1.11
C ALA A 175 -2.16 -14.61 1.91
N ARG A 176 -3.22 -15.16 1.31
CA ARG A 176 -4.01 -16.25 1.92
C ARG A 176 -3.18 -17.51 2.13
N GLU A 177 -2.35 -17.91 1.17
CA GLU A 177 -1.42 -19.05 1.36
C GLU A 177 -0.44 -18.80 2.51
N SER A 178 0.05 -17.56 2.68
CA SER A 178 0.91 -17.18 3.81
C SER A 178 0.17 -17.25 5.15
N ALA A 179 -1.09 -16.83 5.19
CA ALA A 179 -1.94 -16.95 6.37
C ALA A 179 -2.18 -18.42 6.74
N GLU A 180 -2.48 -19.28 5.76
CA GLU A 180 -2.70 -20.70 5.99
C GLU A 180 -1.45 -21.40 6.54
N LYS A 181 -0.26 -21.10 6.00
CA LYS A 181 1.02 -21.59 6.52
C LYS A 181 1.27 -21.19 7.98
N SER A 182 0.67 -20.09 8.42
CA SER A 182 0.73 -19.61 9.81
C SER A 182 -0.42 -20.13 10.68
N GLY A 183 -1.28 -21.00 10.16
CA GLY A 183 -2.42 -21.58 10.87
C GLY A 183 -3.67 -20.69 10.93
N ILE A 184 -3.73 -19.62 10.14
CA ILE A 184 -4.89 -18.73 10.04
C ILE A 184 -5.74 -19.14 8.85
N LYS A 185 -7.01 -19.47 9.10
CA LYS A 185 -7.99 -19.73 8.04
C LYS A 185 -8.33 -18.41 7.34
N SER A 186 -8.50 -18.47 6.03
CA SER A 186 -8.96 -17.31 5.25
C SER A 186 -9.90 -17.71 4.13
N VAL A 187 -10.76 -16.77 3.71
CA VAL A 187 -11.62 -16.87 2.53
C VAL A 187 -11.33 -15.70 1.58
N LYS A 188 -11.69 -15.83 0.30
CA LYS A 188 -11.40 -14.80 -0.70
C LYS A 188 -12.42 -13.66 -0.65
N TYR A 189 -13.70 -14.00 -0.53
CA TYR A 189 -14.80 -13.04 -0.57
C TYR A 189 -15.63 -13.06 0.71
N ILE A 190 -16.19 -11.91 1.07
CA ILE A 190 -17.08 -11.76 2.23
C ILE A 190 -18.27 -12.73 2.14
N SER A 191 -18.78 -12.97 0.94
CA SER A 191 -19.89 -13.88 0.66
C SER A 191 -19.64 -15.34 1.05
N GLU A 192 -18.37 -15.75 1.17
CA GLU A 192 -18.00 -17.11 1.61
C GLU A 192 -18.13 -17.29 3.13
N LEU A 193 -18.29 -16.21 3.89
CA LEU A 193 -18.65 -16.28 5.30
C LEU A 193 -20.17 -16.44 5.47
N PRO A 194 -20.61 -17.30 6.39
CA PRO A 194 -22.01 -17.38 6.76
C PRO A 194 -22.47 -16.08 7.42
N ASP A 195 -23.76 -15.75 7.23
CA ASP A 195 -24.41 -14.67 7.98
C ASP A 195 -24.53 -15.04 9.46
N ASP A 196 -24.65 -14.03 10.32
CA ASP A 196 -24.77 -14.18 11.78
C ASP A 196 -23.67 -15.08 12.40
N PHE A 197 -22.44 -14.95 11.90
CA PHE A 197 -21.32 -15.80 12.27
C PHE A 197 -20.34 -15.14 13.24
N ALA A 198 -19.95 -13.91 12.98
CA ALA A 198 -18.86 -13.24 13.70
C ALA A 198 -19.38 -12.57 14.97
N ASP A 199 -18.67 -12.75 16.09
CA ASP A 199 -18.89 -11.94 17.30
C ASP A 199 -18.30 -10.54 17.12
N ILE A 200 -17.18 -10.46 16.40
CA ILE A 200 -16.51 -9.22 16.05
C ILE A 200 -15.85 -9.31 14.67
N ILE A 201 -15.96 -8.21 13.90
CA ILE A 201 -15.17 -7.97 12.68
C ILE A 201 -14.17 -6.85 12.97
N ILE A 202 -12.90 -7.06 12.64
CA ILE A 202 -11.84 -6.06 12.75
C ILE A 202 -11.23 -5.76 11.37
N SER A 203 -10.65 -4.58 11.21
CA SER A 203 -9.88 -4.22 10.00
C SER A 203 -8.92 -3.08 10.28
N THR A 204 -7.77 -3.09 9.61
CA THR A 204 -6.77 -2.01 9.67
C THR A 204 -6.27 -1.67 8.28
N SER A 205 -6.43 -0.42 7.87
CA SER A 205 -5.95 0.08 6.58
C SER A 205 -6.38 -0.73 5.36
N VAL A 206 -7.71 -0.88 5.20
CA VAL A 206 -8.32 -1.65 4.10
C VAL A 206 -9.45 -0.86 3.44
N LEU A 207 -10.31 -0.22 4.23
CA LEU A 207 -11.52 0.44 3.75
C LEU A 207 -11.24 1.55 2.74
N GLU A 208 -10.09 2.21 2.85
CA GLU A 208 -9.59 3.24 1.93
C GLU A 208 -9.28 2.73 0.51
N HIS A 209 -9.09 1.42 0.34
CA HIS A 209 -8.74 0.79 -0.94
C HIS A 209 -9.96 0.22 -1.67
N VAL A 210 -11.10 0.08 -0.98
CA VAL A 210 -12.30 -0.58 -1.51
C VAL A 210 -13.07 0.38 -2.42
N GLU A 211 -13.39 -0.02 -3.66
CA GLU A 211 -14.14 0.84 -4.62
C GLU A 211 -15.56 1.21 -4.15
N ASN A 212 -16.23 0.35 -3.37
CA ASN A 212 -17.57 0.58 -2.81
C ASN A 212 -17.62 0.31 -1.30
N PRO A 213 -17.13 1.24 -0.45
CA PRO A 213 -17.01 1.00 0.98
C PRO A 213 -18.38 0.87 1.67
N LEU A 214 -19.42 1.56 1.19
CA LEU A 214 -20.78 1.40 1.72
C LEU A 214 -21.35 0.00 1.45
N GLY A 215 -21.15 -0.53 0.25
CA GLY A 215 -21.60 -1.87 -0.13
C GLY A 215 -20.91 -2.95 0.70
N VAL A 216 -19.59 -2.88 0.83
CA VAL A 216 -18.79 -3.80 1.66
C VAL A 216 -19.23 -3.76 3.12
N LEU A 217 -19.44 -2.57 3.69
CA LEU A 217 -19.89 -2.46 5.08
C LEU A 217 -21.29 -3.07 5.29
N ARG A 218 -22.20 -2.98 4.32
CA ARG A 218 -23.50 -3.66 4.39
C ARG A 218 -23.38 -5.17 4.33
N GLU A 219 -22.45 -5.68 3.53
CA GLU A 219 -22.19 -7.12 3.48
C GLU A 219 -21.58 -7.61 4.80
N LEU A 220 -20.58 -6.90 5.34
CA LEU A 220 -19.99 -7.22 6.65
C LEU A 220 -21.03 -7.13 7.79
N HIS A 221 -22.02 -6.24 7.68
CA HIS A 221 -23.12 -6.13 8.66
C HIS A 221 -23.92 -7.44 8.75
N SER A 222 -24.19 -8.10 7.62
CA SER A 222 -24.91 -9.40 7.64
C SER A 222 -24.11 -10.51 8.32
N LYS A 223 -22.77 -10.47 8.21
CA LYS A 223 -21.87 -11.48 8.79
C LYS A 223 -21.73 -11.42 10.29
N LEU A 224 -21.99 -10.27 10.91
CA LEU A 224 -22.03 -10.15 12.36
C LEU A 224 -23.26 -10.85 12.93
N LYS A 225 -23.13 -11.45 14.12
CA LYS A 225 -24.27 -11.85 14.94
C LYS A 225 -25.08 -10.62 15.39
N SER A 226 -26.33 -10.83 15.79
CA SER A 226 -27.09 -9.84 16.55
C SER A 226 -26.30 -9.39 17.79
N GLY A 227 -26.09 -8.08 17.95
CA GLY A 227 -25.26 -7.51 19.03
C GLY A 227 -23.75 -7.68 18.85
N GLY A 228 -23.32 -8.30 17.75
CA GLY A 228 -21.92 -8.33 17.32
C GLY A 228 -21.42 -6.92 16.97
N ARG A 229 -20.10 -6.74 16.96
CA ARG A 229 -19.48 -5.43 16.74
C ARG A 229 -18.46 -5.41 15.62
N ILE A 230 -18.21 -4.24 15.08
CA ILE A 230 -17.17 -3.97 14.11
C ILE A 230 -16.23 -2.90 14.66
N VAL A 231 -14.92 -3.12 14.50
CA VAL A 231 -13.88 -2.18 14.94
C VAL A 231 -12.90 -1.94 13.79
N PHE A 232 -12.90 -0.73 13.25
CA PHE A 232 -12.07 -0.38 12.08
C PHE A 232 -11.08 0.71 12.44
N HIS A 233 -9.83 0.54 12.02
CA HIS A 233 -8.75 1.53 12.12
C HIS A 233 -8.33 1.97 10.71
N VAL A 234 -8.56 3.23 10.36
CA VAL A 234 -8.42 3.73 8.97
C VAL A 234 -7.61 5.03 8.90
N PRO A 235 -7.01 5.37 7.75
CA PRO A 235 -6.24 6.59 7.58
C PRO A 235 -7.10 7.86 7.69
N ASN A 236 -6.49 8.95 8.17
CA ASN A 236 -7.02 10.31 8.12
C ASN A 236 -5.92 11.22 7.58
N GLU A 237 -5.78 11.18 6.26
CA GLU A 237 -4.76 11.94 5.53
C GLU A 237 -5.07 13.44 5.50
N SER A 238 -4.01 14.24 5.46
CA SER A 238 -4.14 15.70 5.35
C SER A 238 -4.71 16.10 3.99
N CYS A 239 -5.45 17.22 3.95
CA CYS A 239 -5.80 17.88 2.70
C CYS A 239 -4.59 18.46 1.95
N ASP A 240 -3.44 18.55 2.62
CA ASP A 240 -2.18 19.00 2.05
C ASP A 240 -1.40 17.88 1.33
N THR A 241 -1.87 16.62 1.42
CA THR A 241 -1.24 15.50 0.71
C THR A 241 -1.43 15.67 -0.80
N GLU A 242 -0.34 15.84 -1.53
CA GLU A 242 -0.38 16.00 -2.99
C GLU A 242 -0.62 14.67 -3.71
N TYR A 243 -1.39 14.73 -4.79
CA TYR A 243 -1.63 13.59 -5.68
C TYR A 243 -0.31 13.09 -6.29
N GLN A 244 -0.11 11.78 -6.24
CA GLN A 244 0.98 11.11 -6.94
C GLN A 244 0.39 10.04 -7.85
N ARG A 245 0.68 10.13 -9.16
CA ARG A 245 0.18 9.19 -10.16
C ARG A 245 0.54 7.73 -9.86
N SER A 246 1.69 7.51 -9.23
CA SER A 246 2.21 6.18 -8.91
C SER A 246 2.35 5.98 -7.41
N ASP A 247 1.38 6.48 -6.62
CA ASP A 247 1.32 6.20 -5.19
C ASP A 247 1.18 4.71 -4.94
N ILE A 248 2.01 4.17 -4.05
CA ILE A 248 2.07 2.73 -3.84
C ILE A 248 0.88 2.21 -3.05
N ASN A 249 0.29 3.02 -2.16
CA ASN A 249 -0.84 2.60 -1.35
C ASN A 249 -2.14 2.67 -2.15
N ASN A 250 -2.24 3.65 -3.06
CA ASN A 250 -3.38 3.88 -3.92
C ASN A 250 -4.69 4.02 -3.11
N HIS A 251 -4.67 4.92 -2.12
CA HIS A 251 -5.87 5.22 -1.33
C HIS A 251 -6.92 5.93 -2.18
N LEU A 252 -8.10 5.32 -2.30
CA LEU A 252 -9.26 5.92 -2.97
C LEU A 252 -10.02 6.90 -2.06
N TYR A 253 -9.94 6.67 -0.75
CA TYR A 253 -10.63 7.46 0.27
C TYR A 253 -9.68 7.81 1.41
N THR A 254 -9.83 9.03 1.93
CA THR A 254 -9.35 9.40 3.26
C THR A 254 -10.55 9.63 4.18
N TRP A 255 -10.38 9.43 5.48
CA TRP A 255 -11.46 9.48 6.45
C TRP A 255 -11.24 10.54 7.51
N ASN A 256 -12.32 11.18 7.93
CA ASN A 256 -12.38 11.86 9.21
C ASN A 256 -13.46 11.22 10.09
N CYS A 257 -13.50 11.56 11.38
CA CYS A 257 -14.45 10.93 12.30
C CYS A 257 -15.91 11.12 11.89
N LEU A 258 -16.24 12.29 11.30
CA LEU A 258 -17.60 12.60 10.85
C LEU A 258 -18.04 11.71 9.68
N THR A 259 -17.22 11.66 8.62
CA THR A 259 -17.51 10.91 7.39
C THR A 259 -17.50 9.41 7.63
N LEU A 260 -16.55 8.90 8.43
CA LEU A 260 -16.50 7.50 8.82
C LEU A 260 -17.74 7.08 9.63
N GLY A 261 -18.13 7.90 10.62
CA GLY A 261 -19.35 7.65 11.40
C GLY A 261 -20.61 7.66 10.55
N ASN A 262 -20.75 8.63 9.65
CA ASN A 262 -21.89 8.72 8.73
C ASN A 262 -21.97 7.50 7.80
N LEU A 263 -20.84 7.03 7.29
CA LEU A 263 -20.77 5.85 6.43
C LEU A 263 -21.24 4.59 7.15
N PHE A 264 -20.73 4.32 8.36
CA PHE A 264 -21.15 3.16 9.15
C PHE A 264 -22.62 3.25 9.55
N LYS A 265 -23.11 4.44 9.91
CA LYS A 265 -24.55 4.65 10.15
C LYS A 265 -25.38 4.33 8.91
N ALA A 266 -24.96 4.79 7.73
CA ALA A 266 -25.66 4.52 6.47
C ALA A 266 -25.60 3.04 6.02
N ALA A 267 -24.58 2.32 6.48
CA ALA A 267 -24.45 0.87 6.29
C ALA A 267 -25.34 0.05 7.25
N GLY A 268 -26.01 0.69 8.22
CA GLY A 268 -26.95 0.04 9.13
C GLY A 268 -26.42 -0.22 10.54
N TYR A 269 -25.22 0.25 10.87
CA TYR A 269 -24.64 0.06 12.20
C TYR A 269 -25.13 1.09 13.22
N PHE A 270 -25.24 0.66 14.47
CA PHE A 270 -25.26 1.57 15.61
C PHE A 270 -23.83 2.02 15.93
N VAL A 271 -23.50 3.27 15.59
CA VAL A 271 -22.17 3.85 15.84
C VAL A 271 -22.03 4.19 17.33
N HIS A 272 -21.23 3.41 18.05
CA HIS A 272 -20.98 3.63 19.48
C HIS A 272 -19.94 4.73 19.70
N SER A 273 -18.84 4.71 18.95
CA SER A 273 -17.82 5.77 19.04
C SER A 273 -17.00 5.88 17.76
N VAL A 274 -16.57 7.11 17.45
CA VAL A 274 -15.53 7.40 16.45
C VAL A 274 -14.52 8.32 17.09
N LYS A 275 -13.24 7.97 17.05
CA LYS A 275 -12.17 8.75 17.68
C LYS A 275 -11.04 9.00 16.70
N LYS A 276 -10.48 10.20 16.75
CA LYS A 276 -9.20 10.52 16.13
C LYS A 276 -8.10 9.88 16.99
N ILE A 277 -7.19 9.16 16.35
CA ILE A 277 -5.95 8.67 16.95
C ILE A 277 -4.80 9.36 16.23
N GLN A 278 -3.71 9.62 16.96
CA GLN A 278 -2.47 10.10 16.37
C GLN A 278 -1.34 9.17 16.78
N GLU A 279 -0.79 8.47 15.80
CA GLU A 279 0.30 7.52 16.01
C GLU A 279 1.10 7.38 14.72
N VAL A 280 2.42 7.22 14.86
CA VAL A 280 3.32 6.91 13.75
C VAL A 280 4.47 6.06 14.27
N TRP A 281 4.88 5.06 13.49
CA TRP A 281 6.05 4.27 13.87
C TRP A 281 7.33 5.09 13.67
N PRO A 282 8.28 5.05 14.62
CA PRO A 282 9.57 5.70 14.42
C PRO A 282 10.35 5.02 13.28
N LYS A 283 11.26 5.76 12.61
CA LYS A 283 12.01 5.27 11.44
C LYS A 283 12.75 3.94 11.68
N HIS A 284 13.25 3.72 12.90
CA HIS A 284 13.95 2.51 13.32
C HIS A 284 13.09 1.65 14.26
N PHE A 285 11.80 1.48 13.92
CA PHE A 285 10.82 0.85 14.80
C PHE A 285 11.19 -0.55 15.28
N TYR A 286 11.86 -1.37 14.47
CA TYR A 286 12.33 -2.69 14.89
C TYR A 286 13.34 -2.60 16.04
N ASP A 287 14.39 -1.81 15.85
CA ASP A 287 15.47 -1.66 16.83
C ASP A 287 14.93 -1.01 18.12
N ILE A 288 14.05 -0.02 17.98
CA ILE A 288 13.45 0.67 19.12
C ILE A 288 12.54 -0.27 19.91
N GLU A 289 11.67 -1.05 19.25
CA GLU A 289 10.75 -1.97 19.92
C GLU A 289 11.48 -3.08 20.69
N SER A 290 12.65 -3.53 20.22
CA SER A 290 13.45 -4.53 20.94
C SER A 290 14.12 -4.01 22.21
N GLU A 291 14.29 -2.69 22.35
CA GLU A 291 15.03 -2.07 23.44
C GLU A 291 14.14 -1.49 24.56
N ILE A 292 12.82 -1.37 24.30
CA ILE A 292 11.89 -0.73 25.23
C ILE A 292 10.66 -1.59 25.50
N SER A 293 9.93 -1.27 26.59
CA SER A 293 8.67 -1.96 26.88
C SER A 293 7.59 -1.62 25.84
N PRO A 294 6.61 -2.51 25.59
CA PRO A 294 5.49 -2.23 24.68
C PRO A 294 4.75 -0.93 25.01
N GLN A 295 4.57 -0.62 26.30
CA GLN A 295 3.90 0.62 26.73
C GLN A 295 4.73 1.86 26.40
N LEU A 296 6.05 1.78 26.51
CA LEU A 296 6.93 2.89 26.13
C LEU A 296 6.96 3.04 24.61
N PHE A 297 6.93 1.94 23.86
CA PHE A 297 6.84 1.97 22.40
C PHE A 297 5.55 2.62 21.90
N GLU A 298 4.40 2.27 22.48
CA GLU A 298 3.12 2.92 22.21
C GLU A 298 3.18 4.42 22.49
N ALA A 299 3.73 4.82 23.64
CA ALA A 299 3.90 6.24 23.98
C ALA A 299 4.80 6.99 22.98
N VAL A 300 5.90 6.36 22.52
CA VAL A 300 6.77 6.93 21.47
C VAL A 300 5.99 7.12 20.17
N CYS A 301 5.18 6.14 19.78
CA CYS A 301 4.35 6.23 18.57
C CYS A 301 3.33 7.36 18.67
N GLU A 302 2.65 7.50 19.81
CA GLU A 302 1.68 8.58 20.05
C GLU A 302 2.33 9.97 20.03
N ILE A 303 3.48 10.12 20.71
CA ILE A 303 4.22 11.39 20.74
C ILE A 303 4.65 11.76 19.32
N GLY A 304 5.20 10.81 18.56
CA GLY A 304 5.54 11.01 17.15
C GLY A 304 4.32 11.41 16.33
N GLY A 305 3.20 10.70 16.50
CA GLY A 305 1.97 10.98 15.76
C GLY A 305 1.46 12.40 15.99
N LYS A 306 1.48 12.87 17.24
CA LYS A 306 1.15 14.26 17.59
C LYS A 306 2.15 15.26 17.00
N ALA A 307 3.44 14.96 17.07
CA ALA A 307 4.49 15.85 16.59
C ALA A 307 4.47 16.05 15.06
N PHE A 308 4.17 14.99 14.31
CA PHE A 308 4.10 15.02 12.85
C PHE A 308 2.68 15.23 12.31
N ASN A 309 1.70 15.43 13.21
CA ASN A 309 0.27 15.54 12.86
C ASN A 309 -0.25 14.36 12.02
N GLU A 310 0.26 13.15 12.29
CA GLU A 310 -0.16 11.92 11.65
C GLU A 310 -1.49 11.46 12.26
N ASN A 311 -2.54 11.43 11.45
CA ASN A 311 -3.89 11.20 11.93
C ASN A 311 -4.44 9.88 11.41
N ARG A 312 -5.19 9.19 12.28
CA ARG A 312 -5.97 8.00 11.98
C ARG A 312 -7.35 8.13 12.63
N CYS A 313 -8.30 7.32 12.21
CA CYS A 313 -9.59 7.19 12.86
C CYS A 313 -9.79 5.75 13.33
N ILE A 314 -10.31 5.58 14.54
CA ILE A 314 -10.90 4.32 14.99
C ILE A 314 -12.41 4.49 15.13
N ILE A 315 -13.16 3.50 14.67
CA ILE A 315 -14.60 3.40 14.86
C ILE A 315 -14.94 2.09 15.56
N VAL A 316 -15.88 2.16 16.50
CA VAL A 316 -16.52 1.01 17.13
C VAL A 316 -18.02 1.15 16.87
N ALA A 317 -18.61 0.15 16.23
CA ALA A 317 -20.04 0.13 15.91
C ALA A 317 -20.62 -1.28 16.09
N TYR A 318 -21.94 -1.38 16.22
CA TYR A 318 -22.65 -2.62 16.50
C TYR A 318 -23.67 -2.93 15.41
N LYS A 319 -23.93 -4.23 15.18
CA LYS A 319 -25.03 -4.70 14.35
C LYS A 319 -26.37 -4.37 14.99
#